data_AF-A0A8T4N1L1-F1
#
_entry.id   AF-A0A8T4N1L1-F1
#
_cell.length_a   1.000
_cell.length_b   1.000
_cell.length_c   1.000
_cell.angle_alpha   90.00
_cell.angle_beta   90.00
_cell.angle_gamma   90.00
#
_symmetry.space_group_name_H-M   'P 1'
#
loop_
_entity.id
_entity.type
_entity.pdbx_description
1 polymer ?
#
loop_
_entity_poly.entity_id
_entity_poly.type
_entity_poly.pdbx_seq_one_letter_code
_entity_poly.pdbx_strand_id
1 'polypeptide(L)' 'MDKRIILYLIAGLLVLALLVLTFFPGIITAWKDSGAEGEDKCNPPVGGGYTEESWIEHMSHHPNIYAECLT' A
#
# COMPACT_ATOMS: atom_id res chain seq x y z
N MET A 1 6.17 -15.38 30.48
CA MET A 1 5.01 -15.06 29.63
C MET A 1 4.32 -16.37 29.27
N ASP A 2 3.00 -16.48 29.45
CA ASP A 2 2.26 -17.72 29.19
C ASP A 2 2.24 -18.03 27.69
N LYS A 3 2.47 -19.29 27.32
CA LYS A 3 2.47 -19.77 25.93
C LYS A 3 1.13 -19.52 25.24
N ARG A 4 0.02 -19.53 25.99
CA ARG A 4 -1.33 -19.20 25.51
C ARG A 4 -1.43 -17.73 25.14
N ILE A 5 -0.86 -16.85 25.96
CA ILE A 5 -0.84 -15.41 25.69
C ILE A 5 -0.04 -15.12 24.41
N ILE A 6 1.11 -15.77 24.22
CA ILE A 6 1.90 -15.65 22.98
C ILE A 6 1.08 -16.08 21.76
N LEU A 7 0.37 -17.20 21.87
CA LEU A 7 -0.50 -17.72 20.80
C LEU A 7 -1.63 -16.74 20.44
N TYR A 8 -2.30 -16.17 21.44
CA TYR A 8 -3.37 -15.18 21.19
C TYR A 8 -2.85 -13.89 20.58
N LEU A 9 -1.66 -13.43 20.98
CA LEU A 9 -1.03 -12.26 20.36
C LEU A 9 -0.70 -12.51 18.89
N ILE A 10 -0.12 -13.66 18.56
CA ILE A 10 0.17 -14.04 17.18
C ILE A 10 -1.12 -14.14 16.36
N ALA A 11 -2.15 -14.81 16.88
CA ALA A 11 -3.44 -14.94 16.21
C ALA A 11 -4.10 -13.57 15.98
N GLY A 12 -4.09 -12.70 16.98
CA GLY A 12 -4.61 -11.33 16.85
C GLY A 12 -3.85 -10.53 15.79
N LEU A 13 -2.52 -10.64 15.75
CA LEU A 13 -1.70 -9.94 14.77
C LEU A 13 -1.94 -10.43 13.34
N LEU A 14 -2.16 -11.74 13.16
CA LEU A 14 -2.52 -12.33 11.87
C LEU A 14 -3.89 -11.83 11.38
N VAL A 15 -4.89 -11.79 12.27
CA VAL A 15 -6.22 -11.26 11.94
C VAL A 15 -6.12 -9.77 11.56
N LEU A 16 -5.35 -8.99 12.31
CA LEU A 16 -5.15 -7.58 12.02
C LEU A 16 -4.46 -7.37 10.67
N ALA A 17 -3.41 -8.13 10.37
CA ALA A 17 -2.73 -8.08 9.07
C ALA A 17 -3.67 -8.44 7.92
N LEU A 18 -4.49 -9.48 8.06
CA LEU A 18 -5.51 -9.84 7.07
C LEU A 18 -6.50 -8.71 6.81
N LEU A 19 -7.01 -8.06 7.87
CA LEU A 19 -7.92 -6.93 7.73
C LEU A 19 -7.26 -5.77 6.97
N VAL A 20 -6.02 -5.42 7.34
CA VAL A 20 -5.26 -4.37 6.65
C VAL A 20 -5.08 -4.69 5.17
N LEU A 21 -4.66 -5.90 4.82
CA LEU A 21 -4.49 -6.31 3.42
C LEU A 21 -5.81 -6.36 2.64
N THR A 22 -6.94 -6.62 3.32
CA THR A 22 -8.27 -6.67 2.69
C THR A 22 -8.80 -5.28 2.38
N PHE A 23 -8.68 -4.34 3.32
CA PHE A 23 -9.21 -2.98 3.16
C PHE A 23 -8.25 -2.03 2.45
N PHE A 24 -6.96 -2.35 2.41
CA PHE A 24 -5.91 -1.53 1.82
C PHE A 24 -5.02 -2.37 0.88
N PRO A 25 -5.56 -2.85 -0.26
CA PRO A 25 -4.80 -3.70 -1.18
C PRO A 25 -3.53 -3.02 -1.72
N GLY A 26 -3.53 -1.68 -1.79
CA GLY A 26 -2.38 -0.86 -2.20
C GLY A 26 -1.22 -0.79 -1.21
N ILE A 27 -1.34 -1.36 0.00
CA ILE A 27 -0.20 -1.38 0.96
C ILE A 27 0.93 -2.29 0.45
N ILE A 28 0.61 -3.39 -0.24
CA ILE A 28 1.61 -4.31 -0.77
C ILE A 28 2.45 -3.61 -1.83
N THR A 29 1.79 -2.86 -2.72
CA THR A 29 2.45 -2.08 -3.78
C THR A 29 3.24 -0.93 -3.18
N ALA A 30 2.67 -0.17 -2.25
CA ALA A 30 3.37 0.93 -1.58
C ALA A 30 4.63 0.44 -0.84
N TRP A 31 4.59 -0.74 -0.21
CA TRP A 31 5.77 -1.32 0.43
C TRP A 31 6.83 -1.77 -0.58
N LYS A 32 6.42 -2.43 -1.68
CA LYS A 32 7.31 -2.78 -2.80
C LYS A 32 7.98 -1.54 -3.40
N ASP A 33 7.23 -0.46 -3.53
CA ASP A 33 7.69 0.79 -4.15
C ASP A 33 8.49 1.67 -3.16
N SER A 34 8.41 1.42 -1.84
CA SER A 34 9.10 2.20 -0.78
C SER A 34 10.65 2.13 -0.78
N GLY A 35 11.24 1.46 -1.78
CA GLY A 35 12.68 1.43 -2.03
C GLY A 35 13.07 1.61 -3.50
N ALA A 36 12.10 1.89 -4.39
CA ALA A 36 12.35 2.12 -5.80
C ALA A 36 12.67 3.60 -6.03
N GLU A 37 13.93 4.00 -5.80
CA GLU A 37 14.42 5.29 -6.27
C GLU A 37 14.50 5.26 -7.81
N GLY A 38 13.56 5.92 -8.48
CA GLY A 38 13.60 6.16 -9.93
C GLY A 38 12.54 5.50 -10.80
N GLU A 39 11.51 4.86 -10.22
CA GLU A 39 10.37 4.38 -11.02
C GLU A 39 9.40 5.53 -11.37
N ASP A 40 8.79 5.40 -12.55
CA ASP A 40 7.91 6.36 -13.20
C ASP A 40 6.60 6.56 -12.41
N LYS A 41 6.71 7.36 -11.33
CA LYS A 41 5.65 7.61 -10.34
C LYS A 41 4.36 8.19 -10.94
N CYS A 42 4.43 8.72 -12.16
CA CYS A 42 3.26 9.26 -12.85
C CYS A 42 2.37 8.16 -13.45
N ASN A 43 2.89 6.95 -13.58
CA ASN A 43 2.16 5.80 -14.11
C ASN A 43 1.71 4.84 -12.99
N PRO A 44 0.56 4.18 -13.16
CA PRO A 44 0.08 3.19 -12.19
C PRO A 44 1.11 2.06 -12.01
N PRO A 45 1.35 1.62 -10.77
CA PRO A 45 2.34 0.57 -10.51
C PRO A 45 1.93 -0.74 -11.20
N VAL A 46 2.85 -1.31 -11.98
CA VAL A 46 2.62 -2.57 -12.70
C VAL A 46 2.28 -3.68 -11.71
N GLY A 47 1.14 -4.34 -11.93
CA GLY A 47 0.63 -5.41 -11.07
C GLY A 47 -0.06 -4.92 -9.78
N GLY A 48 -0.24 -3.61 -9.60
CA GLY A 48 -0.86 -3.04 -8.41
C GLY A 48 -2.38 -2.98 -8.43
N GLY A 49 -3.02 -3.41 -9.51
CA GLY A 49 -4.48 -3.39 -9.65
C GLY A 49 -5.09 -1.99 -9.76
N TYR A 50 -4.26 -0.94 -9.81
CA TYR A 50 -4.68 0.42 -10.12
C TYR A 50 -4.99 0.54 -11.61
N THR A 51 -6.13 1.16 -11.93
CA THR A 51 -6.39 1.67 -13.27
C THR A 51 -5.75 3.05 -13.37
N GLU A 52 -5.67 3.58 -14.59
CA GLU A 52 -5.12 4.91 -14.79
C GLU A 52 -5.99 5.98 -14.10
N GLU A 53 -7.32 5.82 -14.14
CA GLU A 53 -8.25 6.73 -13.46
C GLU A 53 -8.09 6.68 -11.93
N SER A 54 -7.99 5.47 -11.34
CA SER A 54 -7.82 5.36 -9.89
C SER A 54 -6.43 5.78 -9.43
N TRP A 55 -5.42 5.73 -10.31
CA TRP A 55 -4.10 6.27 -10.05
C TRP A 55 -4.09 7.80 -10.09
N ILE A 56 -4.78 8.42 -11.06
CA ILE A 56 -4.98 9.87 -11.10
C ILE A 56 -5.67 10.37 -9.83
N GLU A 57 -6.72 9.67 -9.39
CA GLU A 57 -7.40 9.96 -8.12
C GLU A 57 -6.43 9.83 -6.92
N HIS A 58 -5.65 8.75 -6.86
CA HIS A 58 -4.63 8.56 -5.82
C HIS A 58 -3.58 9.68 -5.79
N MET A 59 -3.03 10.05 -6.95
CA MET A 59 -2.04 11.13 -7.07
C MET A 59 -2.60 12.48 -6.62
N SER A 60 -3.89 12.73 -6.86
CA SER A 60 -4.57 13.98 -6.45
C SER A 60 -4.60 14.18 -4.93
N HIS A 61 -4.53 13.09 -4.15
CA HIS A 61 -4.45 13.15 -2.69
C HIS A 61 -3.03 13.45 -2.17
N HIS A 62 -2.02 13.39 -3.04
CA HIS A 62 -0.60 13.53 -2.70
C HIS A 62 0.12 14.56 -3.60
N PRO A 63 -0.36 15.82 -3.68
CA PRO A 63 0.14 16.81 -4.65
C PRO A 63 1.60 17.21 -4.43
N ASN A 64 2.15 17.03 -3.23
CA ASN A 64 3.57 17.27 -2.94
C ASN A 64 4.49 16.21 -3.54
N ILE A 65 3.97 15.01 -3.84
CA ILE A 65 4.73 13.88 -4.39
C ILE A 65 4.56 13.82 -5.91
N TYR A 66 3.37 14.17 -6.42
CA TYR A 66 2.99 14.00 -7.84
C TYR A 66 2.73 15.33 -8.57
N ALA A 67 3.30 16.44 -8.10
CA ALA A 67 3.09 17.76 -8.67
C ALA A 67 3.36 17.81 -10.19
N GLU A 68 4.34 17.04 -10.67
CA GLU A 68 4.74 16.95 -12.07
C GLU A 68 3.95 15.93 -12.91
N CYS A 69 3.06 15.14 -12.29
CA CYS A 69 2.36 14.04 -12.96
C CYS A 69 0.94 14.39 -13.41
N LEU A 70 0.36 15.47 -12.89
CA LEU A 70 -1.03 15.89 -13.13
C LEU A 70 -1.14 17.18 -13.97
N THR A 71 -0.09 17.51 -14.73
CA THR A 71 -0.02 18.69 -15.61
C THR A 71 -0.19 18.36 -17.07
#